data_AF-A0A7V2XKA2-F1
#
_entry.id   AF-A0A7V2XKA2-F1
#
_cell.length_a   1.000
_cell.length_b   1.000
_cell.length_c   1.000
_cell.angle_alpha   90.00
_cell.angle_beta   90.00
_cell.angle_gamma   90.00
#
_symmetry.space_group_name_H-M   'P 1'
#
loop_
_entity.id
_entity.type
_entity.pdbx_description
1 polymer ?
#
loop_
_entity_poly.entity_id
_entity_poly.type
_entity_poly.pdbx_seq_one_letter_code
_entity_poly.pdbx_strand_id
1 'polypeptide(L)'
;MAGQGWLPALDEDGSCGGCAPKADASPNAQCDRHEPSDPAAKVSAETVVGPAGRTLATIASYALHMSADRITYCLERVSSYRDFERLCSGLLAGTDYPGIDPLGGTGDGGRDAIIRSDSNGRKIVFAYTVRGDWKTKLKSDCSRVREQAHNPDFFVFVCTEALNAADKDGAHELVQSEFGWKLDLFDLERLRVLLVGPQRHLLAQHPSIFTPPFFPQAAGESLSESRDTLVIDHVDSDHALATWLSRRLTLAGFRVWCRGTAPFAGEDQDESVRKLIDLRATQYIPVLSQSSMADELLLERCALAAGKGALVLLCKASEIESSKLPSRLRPSTPADFSRSWSTGLEQILARLAGLGIQPDIMLDQGKAIALN
;
A
#
# COMPACT_ATOMS: atom_id res chain seq x y z
N MET A 1 -4.94 -49.77 -38.23
CA MET A 1 -4.32 -50.26 -36.97
C MET A 1 -4.84 -49.30 -35.90
N ALA A 2 -5.77 -49.66 -35.00
CA ALA A 2 -5.79 -50.76 -34.01
C ALA A 2 -4.78 -50.50 -32.86
N GLY A 3 -5.13 -50.54 -31.56
CA GLY A 3 -6.42 -50.77 -30.85
C GLY A 3 -6.91 -49.54 -30.05
N GLN A 4 -8.13 -49.51 -29.46
CA GLN A 4 -8.56 -50.19 -28.21
C GLN A 4 -7.68 -49.76 -27.00
N GLY A 5 -8.17 -49.21 -25.90
CA GLY A 5 -9.25 -49.63 -24.97
C GLY A 5 -8.62 -49.59 -23.55
N TRP A 6 -9.26 -49.33 -22.41
CA TRP A 6 -10.65 -49.48 -21.94
C TRP A 6 -10.96 -48.48 -20.80
N LEU A 7 -12.24 -48.28 -20.50
CA LEU A 7 -12.75 -48.10 -19.13
C LEU A 7 -13.39 -49.42 -18.68
N PRO A 8 -13.47 -49.69 -17.37
CA PRO A 8 -14.78 -49.96 -16.79
C PRO A 8 -15.05 -49.18 -15.48
N ALA A 9 -16.28 -49.28 -15.00
CA ALA A 9 -16.77 -48.81 -13.71
C ALA A 9 -17.52 -49.96 -13.00
N LEU A 10 -18.14 -49.66 -11.85
CA LEU A 10 -18.99 -50.55 -11.03
C LEU A 10 -18.20 -51.63 -10.26
N ASP A 11 -18.62 -52.20 -9.12
CA ASP A 11 -19.42 -51.78 -7.93
C ASP A 11 -19.15 -52.88 -6.83
N GLU A 12 -19.75 -53.02 -5.64
CA GLU A 12 -20.95 -52.47 -4.98
C GLU A 12 -20.83 -52.59 -3.43
N ASP A 13 -21.78 -52.00 -2.69
CA ASP A 13 -22.35 -52.48 -1.41
C ASP A 13 -21.67 -52.25 -0.02
N GLY A 14 -22.52 -52.17 1.04
CA GLY A 14 -22.16 -52.36 2.46
C GLY A 14 -21.93 -51.13 3.39
N SER A 15 -22.70 -50.82 4.45
CA SER A 15 -24.12 -50.93 4.85
C SER A 15 -24.27 -50.64 6.37
N CYS A 16 -25.46 -50.21 6.82
CA CYS A 16 -25.99 -50.19 8.22
C CYS A 16 -25.44 -49.26 9.34
N GLY A 17 -26.36 -48.44 9.89
CA GLY A 17 -26.45 -48.04 11.31
C GLY A 17 -25.82 -46.68 11.72
N GLY A 18 -26.43 -45.87 12.61
CA GLY A 18 -27.75 -45.96 13.26
C GLY A 18 -27.91 -44.98 14.44
N CYS A 19 -29.16 -44.66 14.81
CA CYS A 19 -29.59 -43.97 16.06
C CYS A 19 -29.10 -42.53 16.35
N ALA A 20 -29.94 -41.54 16.04
CA ALA A 20 -30.25 -40.46 17.00
C ALA A 20 -31.32 -40.97 18.01
N PRO A 21 -31.55 -40.34 19.19
CA PRO A 21 -32.51 -39.21 19.22
C PRO A 21 -32.42 -38.20 20.40
N LYS A 22 -32.91 -36.95 20.19
CA LYS A 22 -33.49 -36.03 21.22
C LYS A 22 -32.52 -35.57 22.37
N ALA A 23 -32.86 -34.66 23.29
CA ALA A 23 -33.53 -33.33 23.28
C ALA A 23 -33.18 -32.66 24.67
N ASP A 24 -33.68 -31.52 25.17
CA ASP A 24 -34.74 -30.56 24.78
C ASP A 24 -34.53 -29.21 25.56
N ALA A 25 -35.51 -28.30 25.52
CA ALA A 25 -35.85 -27.28 26.54
C ALA A 25 -34.94 -26.04 26.81
N SER A 26 -35.39 -24.90 26.25
CA SER A 26 -35.46 -23.58 26.92
C SER A 26 -36.42 -23.62 28.14
N PRO A 27 -36.47 -22.66 29.12
CA PRO A 27 -36.56 -21.21 28.85
C PRO A 27 -36.10 -20.19 29.95
N ASN A 28 -36.30 -18.89 29.64
CA ASN A 28 -36.62 -17.73 30.49
C ASN A 28 -35.94 -17.48 31.85
N ALA A 29 -35.37 -16.26 31.97
CA ALA A 29 -35.59 -15.38 33.11
C ALA A 29 -35.65 -13.92 32.64
N GLN A 30 -36.63 -13.14 33.13
CA GLN A 30 -36.85 -11.74 32.74
C GLN A 30 -37.43 -10.95 33.93
N CYS A 31 -36.64 -10.03 34.50
CA CYS A 31 -37.11 -8.99 35.43
C CYS A 31 -36.42 -7.67 35.04
N ASP A 32 -37.12 -6.63 34.58
CA ASP A 32 -38.05 -5.71 35.25
C ASP A 32 -37.38 -4.64 36.15
N ARG A 33 -37.46 -3.39 35.65
CA ARG A 33 -37.65 -2.10 36.35
C ARG A 33 -36.79 -1.74 37.56
N HIS A 34 -36.12 -0.58 37.45
CA HIS A 34 -36.62 0.63 38.11
C HIS A 34 -36.02 1.93 37.54
N GLU A 35 -36.88 2.86 37.11
CA GLU A 35 -36.57 4.30 37.13
C GLU A 35 -36.88 4.85 38.54
N PRO A 36 -36.30 6.01 38.88
CA PRO A 36 -37.17 7.14 39.19
C PRO A 36 -36.75 8.49 38.55
N SER A 37 -37.75 9.33 38.28
CA SER A 37 -37.65 10.79 38.09
C SER A 37 -37.25 11.48 39.42
N ASP A 38 -36.97 12.78 39.56
CA ASP A 38 -37.14 14.02 38.77
C ASP A 38 -36.23 15.11 39.45
N PRO A 39 -36.31 16.45 39.24
CA PRO A 39 -36.65 17.26 38.06
C PRO A 39 -35.65 18.42 37.75
N ALA A 40 -35.92 19.12 36.65
CA ALA A 40 -35.76 20.59 36.44
C ALA A 40 -34.38 21.30 36.44
N ALA A 41 -34.04 21.87 35.27
CA ALA A 41 -33.73 23.31 35.12
C ALA A 41 -34.01 23.79 33.68
N LYS A 42 -34.38 25.06 33.50
CA LYS A 42 -34.64 25.70 32.18
C LYS A 42 -33.48 26.64 31.79
N VAL A 43 -33.07 26.67 30.53
CA VAL A 43 -32.76 27.90 29.75
C VAL A 43 -33.08 27.63 28.27
N SER A 44 -33.64 28.61 27.55
CA SER A 44 -33.95 28.52 26.12
C SER A 44 -32.85 29.10 25.24
N ALA A 45 -32.57 28.47 24.09
CA ALA A 45 -31.85 29.08 22.97
C ALA A 45 -32.17 28.35 21.65
N GLU A 46 -33.17 28.84 20.90
CA GLU A 46 -33.43 28.36 19.54
C GLU A 46 -32.46 29.03 18.56
N THR A 47 -31.51 28.25 18.03
CA THR A 47 -30.67 28.67 16.90
C THR A 47 -30.97 27.78 15.70
N VAL A 48 -31.70 28.33 14.71
CA VAL A 48 -32.04 27.60 13.47
C VAL A 48 -30.80 27.48 12.58
N VAL A 49 -30.17 26.30 12.57
CA VAL A 49 -29.00 25.99 11.72
C VAL A 49 -29.42 25.08 10.57
N GLY A 50 -29.15 25.52 9.33
CA GLY A 50 -29.49 24.78 8.11
C GLY A 50 -28.69 23.48 7.92
N PRO A 51 -29.13 22.60 7.01
CA PRO A 51 -28.65 21.21 6.92
C PRO A 51 -27.17 21.04 6.57
N ALA A 52 -26.52 22.05 5.98
CA ALA A 52 -25.12 21.97 5.54
C ALA A 52 -24.09 21.78 6.68
N GLY A 53 -24.43 22.19 7.92
CA GLY A 53 -23.48 22.16 9.03
C GLY A 53 -23.20 20.78 9.65
N ARG A 54 -24.03 19.76 9.39
CA ARG A 54 -23.93 18.48 10.10
C ARG A 54 -22.83 17.55 9.59
N THR A 55 -22.50 17.58 8.30
CA THR A 55 -21.62 16.57 7.68
C THR A 55 -20.21 16.56 8.26
N LEU A 56 -19.57 17.73 8.42
CA LEU A 56 -18.22 17.84 8.99
C LEU A 56 -18.18 17.47 10.47
N ALA A 57 -19.16 17.91 11.25
CA ALA A 57 -19.26 17.58 12.68
C ALA A 57 -19.47 16.08 12.91
N THR A 58 -20.27 15.41 12.08
CA THR A 58 -20.46 13.96 12.15
C THR A 58 -19.20 13.20 11.76
N ILE A 59 -18.45 13.61 10.72
CA ILE A 59 -17.17 12.97 10.36
C ILE A 59 -16.14 13.10 11.50
N ALA A 60 -16.02 14.29 12.09
CA ALA A 60 -15.15 14.51 13.26
C ALA A 60 -15.59 13.68 14.48
N SER A 61 -16.90 13.56 14.72
CA SER A 61 -17.46 12.75 15.82
C SER A 61 -17.19 11.24 15.66
N TYR A 62 -17.33 10.70 14.44
CA TYR A 62 -16.96 9.31 14.15
C TYR A 62 -15.44 9.06 14.32
N ALA A 63 -14.60 10.02 13.91
CA ALA A 63 -13.15 9.94 14.15
C ALA A 63 -12.76 10.03 15.64
N LEU A 64 -13.63 10.58 16.50
CA LEU A 64 -13.45 10.70 17.95
C LEU A 64 -13.99 9.50 18.76
N HIS A 65 -14.38 8.40 18.10
CA HIS A 65 -14.89 7.19 18.77
C HIS A 65 -14.23 5.87 18.34
N MET A 66 -13.05 5.94 17.73
CA MET A 66 -12.22 4.77 17.48
C MET A 66 -10.98 4.78 18.38
N SER A 67 -11.02 3.95 19.43
CA SER A 67 -9.93 3.72 20.37
C SER A 67 -8.82 2.80 19.83
N ALA A 68 -9.02 2.20 18.65
CA ALA A 68 -8.04 1.38 17.95
C ALA A 68 -7.17 2.23 17.00
N ASP A 69 -5.88 1.90 16.92
CA ASP A 69 -4.96 2.45 15.92
C ASP A 69 -5.45 2.11 14.49
N ARG A 70 -5.38 3.07 13.57
CA ARG A 70 -5.91 2.93 12.20
C ARG A 70 -5.17 1.86 11.39
N ILE A 71 -3.87 1.69 11.63
CA ILE A 71 -3.05 0.66 10.97
C ILE A 71 -3.48 -0.70 11.49
N THR A 72 -3.61 -0.87 12.81
CA THR A 72 -4.16 -2.08 13.44
C THR A 72 -5.54 -2.43 12.90
N TYR A 73 -6.46 -1.45 12.83
CA TYR A 73 -7.82 -1.66 12.31
C TYR A 73 -7.85 -2.15 10.86
N CYS A 74 -6.94 -1.66 10.00
CA CYS A 74 -6.78 -2.13 8.63
C CYS A 74 -6.15 -3.54 8.56
N LEU A 75 -5.11 -3.81 9.36
CA LEU A 75 -4.42 -5.11 9.39
C LEU A 75 -5.32 -6.25 9.90
N GLU A 76 -6.20 -5.98 10.87
CA GLU A 76 -7.25 -6.91 11.32
C GLU A 76 -8.28 -7.28 10.22
N ARG A 77 -8.35 -6.50 9.12
CA ARG A 77 -9.44 -6.56 8.12
C ARG A 77 -8.94 -6.73 6.69
N VAL A 78 -7.74 -7.28 6.50
CA VAL A 78 -7.16 -7.51 5.18
C VAL A 78 -7.96 -8.55 4.39
N SER A 79 -8.67 -8.08 3.37
CA SER A 79 -9.50 -8.91 2.49
C SER A 79 -8.72 -9.59 1.35
N SER A 80 -7.54 -9.05 1.01
CA SER A 80 -6.70 -9.50 -0.10
C SER A 80 -5.41 -10.14 0.44
N TYR A 81 -5.37 -11.48 0.53
CA TYR A 81 -4.17 -12.20 0.96
C TYR A 81 -2.95 -11.84 0.09
N ARG A 82 -3.15 -11.69 -1.21
CA ARG A 82 -2.09 -11.32 -2.16
C ARG A 82 -1.48 -9.95 -1.87
N ASP A 83 -2.28 -8.98 -1.42
CA ASP A 83 -1.74 -7.67 -1.06
C ASP A 83 -1.10 -7.68 0.34
N PHE A 84 -1.48 -8.64 1.20
CA PHE A 84 -0.76 -8.94 2.44
C PHE A 84 0.61 -9.56 2.17
N GLU A 85 0.72 -10.55 1.28
CA GLU A 85 2.00 -11.14 0.84
C GLU A 85 2.99 -10.06 0.39
N ARG A 86 2.50 -9.12 -0.43
CA ARG A 86 3.27 -7.98 -0.93
C ARG A 86 3.68 -7.03 0.19
N LEU A 87 2.75 -6.66 1.08
CA LEU A 87 3.02 -5.78 2.22
C LEU A 87 4.08 -6.38 3.15
N CYS A 88 3.95 -7.66 3.49
CA CYS A 88 4.92 -8.38 4.31
C CYS A 88 6.29 -8.41 3.63
N SER A 89 6.34 -8.70 2.33
CA SER A 89 7.60 -8.80 1.59
C SER A 89 8.33 -7.45 1.51
N GLY A 90 7.62 -6.35 1.24
CA GLY A 90 8.21 -5.00 1.26
C GLY A 90 8.65 -4.56 2.66
N LEU A 91 7.83 -4.81 3.69
CA LEU A 91 8.14 -4.53 5.08
C LEU A 91 9.37 -5.29 5.58
N LEU A 92 9.53 -6.56 5.18
CA LEU A 92 10.68 -7.38 5.53
C LEU A 92 11.94 -6.98 4.75
N ALA A 93 11.82 -6.66 3.46
CA ALA A 93 12.93 -6.12 2.65
C ALA A 93 13.52 -4.84 3.27
N GLY A 94 12.68 -3.98 3.86
CA GLY A 94 13.10 -2.80 4.61
C GLY A 94 13.65 -3.06 6.03
N THR A 95 13.85 -4.31 6.44
CA THR A 95 14.43 -4.70 7.74
C THR A 95 15.67 -5.59 7.53
N ASP A 96 15.86 -6.63 8.34
CA ASP A 96 17.03 -7.51 8.30
C ASP A 96 17.06 -8.49 7.11
N TYR A 97 16.11 -8.37 6.17
CA TYR A 97 15.88 -9.30 5.06
C TYR A 97 15.91 -8.66 3.65
N PRO A 98 16.88 -7.79 3.29
CA PRO A 98 16.89 -7.03 2.04
C PRO A 98 17.09 -7.86 0.75
N GLY A 99 17.30 -9.17 0.87
CA GLY A 99 17.45 -10.10 -0.27
C GLY A 99 16.23 -11.00 -0.51
N ILE A 100 15.07 -10.68 0.09
CA ILE A 100 13.85 -11.51 0.05
C ILE A 100 13.29 -11.68 -1.37
N ASP A 101 13.01 -12.93 -1.74
CA ASP A 101 12.54 -13.41 -3.06
C ASP A 101 11.10 -13.95 -2.91
N PRO A 102 10.05 -13.16 -3.23
CA PRO A 102 8.65 -13.57 -3.11
C PRO A 102 8.29 -14.62 -4.16
N LEU A 103 7.84 -15.80 -3.72
CA LEU A 103 7.59 -16.92 -4.64
C LEU A 103 6.24 -16.78 -5.37
N GLY A 104 5.18 -16.48 -4.61
CA GLY A 104 3.84 -16.21 -5.11
C GLY A 104 3.09 -17.40 -5.75
N GLY A 105 1.77 -17.28 -5.81
CA GLY A 105 0.90 -18.30 -6.40
C GLY A 105 0.56 -19.46 -5.45
N THR A 106 -0.07 -20.50 -5.98
CA THR A 106 -0.54 -21.65 -5.20
C THR A 106 0.38 -22.87 -5.36
N GLY A 107 0.64 -23.60 -4.26
CA GLY A 107 1.54 -24.76 -4.26
C GLY A 107 3.00 -24.43 -3.86
N ASP A 108 3.22 -23.22 -3.36
CA ASP A 108 4.42 -22.72 -2.68
C ASP A 108 5.10 -23.70 -1.70
N GLY A 109 4.32 -24.50 -0.96
CA GLY A 109 4.81 -25.42 0.07
C GLY A 109 4.90 -24.84 1.48
N GLY A 110 4.14 -23.79 1.81
CA GLY A 110 4.26 -23.06 3.09
C GLY A 110 5.43 -22.08 3.11
N ARG A 111 5.62 -21.34 2.00
CA ARG A 111 6.76 -20.48 1.70
C ARG A 111 6.32 -19.32 0.80
N ASP A 112 5.69 -18.30 1.37
CA ASP A 112 5.28 -17.11 0.63
C ASP A 112 6.50 -16.36 0.02
N ALA A 113 7.66 -16.42 0.69
CA ALA A 113 8.95 -15.93 0.17
C ALA A 113 10.15 -16.74 0.71
N ILE A 114 11.35 -16.51 0.16
CA ILE A 114 12.62 -17.15 0.59
C ILE A 114 13.82 -16.19 0.54
N ILE A 115 14.89 -16.53 1.26
CA ILE A 115 16.27 -16.12 0.94
C ILE A 115 17.09 -17.41 0.84
N ARG A 116 17.70 -17.66 -0.32
CA ARG A 116 18.43 -18.92 -0.59
C ARG A 116 19.80 -18.97 0.10
N SER A 117 20.43 -17.81 0.23
CA SER A 117 21.65 -17.54 1.00
C SER A 117 21.64 -16.05 1.30
N ASP A 118 21.67 -15.66 2.57
CA ASP A 118 21.93 -14.26 2.95
C ASP A 118 23.44 -13.93 2.87
N SER A 119 23.83 -12.74 3.31
CA SER A 119 25.22 -12.30 3.40
C SER A 119 26.10 -13.13 4.35
N ASN A 120 25.51 -13.97 5.20
CA ASN A 120 26.18 -14.87 6.13
C ASN A 120 26.05 -16.35 5.70
N GLY A 121 25.53 -16.63 4.50
CA GLY A 121 25.32 -18.00 4.01
C GLY A 121 24.04 -18.69 4.51
N ARG A 122 23.19 -18.00 5.27
CA ARG A 122 21.99 -18.58 5.91
C ARG A 122 20.85 -18.74 4.91
N LYS A 123 20.12 -19.85 5.02
CA LYS A 123 18.86 -20.07 4.31
C LYS A 123 17.68 -19.63 5.16
N ILE A 124 16.82 -18.79 4.60
CA ILE A 124 15.67 -18.21 5.31
C ILE A 124 14.39 -18.53 4.53
N VAL A 125 13.35 -18.93 5.25
CA VAL A 125 12.01 -19.21 4.70
C VAL A 125 11.01 -18.29 5.37
N PHE A 126 10.09 -17.73 4.60
CA PHE A 126 9.08 -16.80 5.07
C PHE A 126 7.70 -17.40 4.87
N ALA A 127 6.85 -17.36 5.91
CA ALA A 127 5.46 -17.79 5.84
C ALA A 127 4.55 -16.72 6.45
N TYR A 128 3.45 -16.42 5.77
CA TYR A 128 2.52 -15.35 6.15
C TYR A 128 1.14 -15.93 6.53
N THR A 129 0.35 -15.16 7.29
CA THR A 129 -1.05 -15.49 7.60
C THR A 129 -1.89 -14.27 7.97
N VAL A 130 -3.15 -14.28 7.52
CA VAL A 130 -4.24 -13.40 8.01
C VAL A 130 -5.28 -14.19 8.84
N ARG A 131 -4.93 -15.42 9.26
CA ARG A 131 -5.82 -16.34 9.98
C ARG A 131 -5.61 -16.26 11.50
N GLY A 132 -6.70 -16.19 12.24
CA GLY A 132 -6.70 -16.23 13.71
C GLY A 132 -6.18 -17.55 14.33
N ASP A 133 -6.24 -18.68 13.61
CA ASP A 133 -5.62 -19.94 14.05
C ASP A 133 -4.12 -20.00 13.70
N TRP A 134 -3.42 -18.87 13.94
CA TRP A 134 -2.02 -18.63 13.57
C TRP A 134 -1.07 -19.75 14.01
N LYS A 135 -1.27 -20.33 15.20
CA LYS A 135 -0.43 -21.40 15.76
C LYS A 135 -0.57 -22.73 14.99
N THR A 136 -1.78 -23.01 14.49
CA THR A 136 -2.06 -24.16 13.60
C THR A 136 -1.43 -23.94 12.23
N LYS A 137 -1.53 -22.73 11.67
CA LYS A 137 -0.90 -22.34 10.40
C LYS A 137 0.64 -22.47 10.49
N LEU A 138 1.27 -21.87 11.50
CA LEU A 138 2.71 -21.97 11.78
C LEU A 138 3.19 -23.44 11.80
N LYS A 139 2.54 -24.31 12.59
CA LYS A 139 2.91 -25.73 12.65
C LYS A 139 2.71 -26.46 11.31
N SER A 140 1.65 -26.11 10.56
CA SER A 140 1.39 -26.69 9.24
C SER A 140 2.43 -26.27 8.19
N ASP A 141 2.81 -24.99 8.17
CA ASP A 141 3.83 -24.48 7.25
C ASP A 141 5.21 -25.07 7.58
N CYS A 142 5.63 -25.07 8.86
CA CYS A 142 6.88 -25.70 9.27
C CYS A 142 6.93 -27.20 8.92
N SER A 143 5.80 -27.91 9.02
CA SER A 143 5.70 -29.32 8.60
C SER A 143 5.95 -29.50 7.11
N ARG A 144 5.27 -28.72 6.26
CA ARG A 144 5.46 -28.74 4.80
C ARG A 144 6.89 -28.37 4.38
N VAL A 145 7.47 -27.37 5.05
CA VAL A 145 8.84 -26.90 4.79
C VAL A 145 9.89 -27.96 5.16
N ARG A 146 9.61 -28.80 6.17
CA ARG A 146 10.42 -29.99 6.52
C ARG A 146 10.17 -31.16 5.58
N GLU A 147 8.91 -31.44 5.20
CA GLU A 147 8.52 -32.50 4.26
C GLU A 147 9.16 -32.30 2.88
N GLN A 148 9.24 -31.05 2.41
CA GLN A 148 9.96 -30.68 1.18
C GLN A 148 11.48 -30.49 1.38
N ALA A 149 12.03 -30.88 2.53
CA ALA A 149 13.44 -30.82 2.89
C ALA A 149 14.11 -29.44 2.70
N HIS A 150 13.37 -28.34 2.90
CA HIS A 150 13.95 -27.00 2.73
C HIS A 150 14.93 -26.62 3.85
N ASN A 151 14.69 -27.08 5.08
CA ASN A 151 15.64 -26.99 6.20
C ASN A 151 16.35 -25.62 6.33
N PRO A 152 15.60 -24.53 6.60
CA PRO A 152 16.18 -23.20 6.81
C PRO A 152 16.93 -23.09 8.16
N ASP A 153 17.85 -22.14 8.26
CA ASP A 153 18.43 -21.70 9.53
C ASP A 153 17.42 -20.85 10.33
N PHE A 154 16.68 -20.01 9.59
CA PHE A 154 15.68 -19.08 10.12
C PHE A 154 14.33 -19.27 9.40
N PHE A 155 13.29 -19.48 10.18
CA PHE A 155 11.90 -19.45 9.74
C PHE A 155 11.28 -18.13 10.20
N VAL A 156 10.84 -17.29 9.26
CA VAL A 156 10.22 -15.99 9.55
C VAL A 156 8.72 -16.14 9.38
N PHE A 157 7.96 -15.83 10.44
CA PHE A 157 6.50 -15.93 10.43
C PHE A 157 5.85 -14.56 10.64
N VAL A 158 4.88 -14.22 9.80
CA VAL A 158 4.14 -12.96 9.88
C VAL A 158 2.65 -13.22 10.05
N CYS A 159 2.03 -12.64 11.09
CA CYS A 159 0.60 -12.79 11.37
C CYS A 159 -0.08 -11.46 11.73
N THR A 160 -1.36 -11.34 11.36
CA THR A 160 -2.24 -10.23 11.75
C THR A 160 -2.79 -10.34 13.18
N GLU A 161 -2.34 -11.31 13.96
CA GLU A 161 -2.82 -11.54 15.32
C GLU A 161 -1.97 -10.79 16.36
N ALA A 162 -2.61 -10.29 17.42
CA ALA A 162 -1.93 -9.65 18.53
C ALA A 162 -1.47 -10.70 19.56
N LEU A 163 -0.17 -10.96 19.64
CA LEU A 163 0.38 -12.04 20.48
C LEU A 163 0.95 -11.49 21.79
N ASN A 164 0.62 -12.12 22.91
CA ASN A 164 1.26 -11.83 24.20
C ASN A 164 2.63 -12.54 24.32
N ALA A 165 3.37 -12.27 25.40
CA ALA A 165 4.69 -12.86 25.62
C ALA A 165 4.69 -14.40 25.60
N ALA A 166 3.75 -15.04 26.31
CA ALA A 166 3.69 -16.51 26.39
C ALA A 166 3.33 -17.18 25.05
N ASP A 167 2.54 -16.52 24.21
CA ASP A 167 2.29 -16.96 22.84
C ASP A 167 3.55 -16.90 21.97
N LYS A 168 4.36 -15.84 22.10
CA LYS A 168 5.63 -15.69 21.39
C LYS A 168 6.66 -16.70 21.87
N ASP A 169 6.88 -16.80 23.18
CA ASP A 169 7.81 -17.76 23.79
C ASP A 169 7.46 -19.20 23.39
N GLY A 170 6.18 -19.57 23.49
CA GLY A 170 5.67 -20.88 23.08
C GLY A 170 5.69 -21.13 21.57
N ALA A 171 5.80 -20.09 20.73
CA ALA A 171 6.04 -20.23 19.29
C ALA A 171 7.52 -20.46 18.99
N HIS A 172 8.43 -19.74 19.65
CA HIS A 172 9.87 -19.96 19.54
C HIS A 172 10.25 -21.37 20.05
N GLU A 173 9.70 -21.81 21.18
CA GLU A 173 9.91 -23.16 21.70
C GLU A 173 9.39 -24.24 20.74
N LEU A 174 8.18 -24.08 20.18
CA LEU A 174 7.60 -25.00 19.20
C LEU A 174 8.52 -25.20 17.99
N VAL A 175 8.97 -24.10 17.36
CA VAL A 175 9.80 -24.17 16.15
C VAL A 175 11.19 -24.74 16.47
N GLN A 176 11.80 -24.32 17.58
CA GLN A 176 13.13 -24.76 17.96
C GLN A 176 13.17 -26.23 18.43
N SER A 177 12.11 -26.73 19.07
CA SER A 177 12.04 -28.11 19.59
C SER A 177 11.53 -29.13 18.57
N GLU A 178 10.48 -28.82 17.78
CA GLU A 178 9.93 -29.75 16.81
C GLU A 178 10.68 -29.75 15.47
N PHE A 179 11.30 -28.64 15.07
CA PHE A 179 11.91 -28.48 13.75
C PHE A 179 13.41 -28.14 13.78
N GLY A 180 13.92 -27.63 14.91
CA GLY A 180 15.35 -27.31 15.09
C GLY A 180 15.76 -25.93 14.58
N TRP A 181 14.83 -25.15 14.00
CA TRP A 181 15.11 -23.86 13.37
C TRP A 181 14.92 -22.69 14.34
N LYS A 182 15.49 -21.53 14.00
CA LYS A 182 15.20 -20.28 14.72
C LYS A 182 13.96 -19.64 14.13
N LEU A 183 12.96 -19.34 14.96
CA LEU A 183 11.83 -18.50 14.57
C LEU A 183 12.20 -17.01 14.71
N ASP A 184 11.85 -16.19 13.72
CA ASP A 184 11.62 -14.75 13.91
C ASP A 184 10.14 -14.42 13.64
N LEU A 185 9.51 -13.66 14.53
CA LEU A 185 8.05 -13.56 14.63
C LEU A 185 7.57 -12.11 14.53
N PHE A 186 6.73 -11.83 13.53
CA PHE A 186 6.11 -10.53 13.28
C PHE A 186 4.61 -10.64 13.52
N ASP A 187 4.19 -10.31 14.74
CA ASP A 187 2.79 -10.17 15.12
C ASP A 187 2.25 -8.76 14.79
N LEU A 188 0.94 -8.57 14.99
CA LEU A 188 0.21 -7.34 14.68
C LEU A 188 0.88 -6.08 15.24
N GLU A 189 1.42 -6.14 16.45
CA GLU A 189 2.08 -4.98 17.08
C GLU A 189 3.46 -4.68 16.47
N ARG A 190 4.26 -5.70 16.13
CA ARG A 190 5.55 -5.49 15.42
C ARG A 190 5.32 -4.91 14.02
N LEU A 191 4.27 -5.37 13.32
CA LEU A 191 3.84 -4.79 12.04
C LEU A 191 3.41 -3.32 12.21
N ARG A 192 2.57 -3.02 13.21
CA ARG A 192 2.12 -1.66 13.51
C ARG A 192 3.29 -0.72 13.82
N VAL A 193 4.25 -1.13 14.66
CA VAL A 193 5.44 -0.33 15.01
C VAL A 193 6.27 0.01 13.76
N LEU A 194 6.49 -0.97 12.87
CA LEU A 194 7.23 -0.74 11.63
C LEU A 194 6.50 0.21 10.68
N LEU A 195 5.18 0.06 10.52
CA LEU A 195 4.34 0.90 9.66
C LEU A 195 4.03 2.29 10.23
N VAL A 196 4.12 2.50 11.54
CA VAL A 196 4.10 3.85 12.13
C VAL A 196 5.44 4.56 11.88
N GLY A 197 6.55 3.84 12.02
CA GLY A 197 7.93 4.34 11.96
C GLY A 197 8.65 4.05 10.63
N PRO A 198 9.71 3.21 10.59
CA PRO A 198 10.62 3.11 9.43
C PRO A 198 9.94 2.78 8.08
N GLN A 199 8.89 1.97 8.10
CA GLN A 199 8.19 1.45 6.92
C GLN A 199 6.90 2.20 6.60
N ARG A 200 6.73 3.42 7.13
CA ARG A 200 5.54 4.27 6.95
C ARG A 200 5.15 4.52 5.49
N HIS A 201 6.12 4.53 4.59
CA HIS A 201 5.90 4.75 3.15
C HIS A 201 5.03 3.64 2.51
N LEU A 202 5.06 2.41 3.04
CA LEU A 202 4.23 1.29 2.57
C LEU A 202 2.72 1.58 2.69
N LEU A 203 2.30 2.47 3.60
CA LEU A 203 0.91 2.92 3.72
C LEU A 203 0.39 3.59 2.44
N ALA A 204 1.27 4.21 1.63
CA ALA A 204 0.94 4.80 0.33
C ALA A 204 1.06 3.82 -0.86
N GLN A 205 1.68 2.67 -0.63
CA GLN A 205 1.94 1.63 -1.64
C GLN A 205 0.90 0.50 -1.57
N HIS A 206 0.23 0.31 -0.43
CA HIS A 206 -0.82 -0.69 -0.21
C HIS A 206 -2.22 -0.08 0.04
N PRO A 207 -2.76 0.75 -0.87
CA PRO A 207 -4.06 1.42 -0.66
C PRO A 207 -5.27 0.48 -0.67
N SER A 208 -5.13 -0.79 -1.08
CA SER A 208 -6.17 -1.82 -0.91
C SER A 208 -6.30 -2.32 0.53
N ILE A 209 -5.28 -2.11 1.37
CA ILE A 209 -5.29 -2.39 2.81
C ILE A 209 -5.55 -1.10 3.59
N PHE A 210 -4.84 -0.02 3.25
CA PHE A 210 -4.88 1.27 3.93
C PHE A 210 -5.82 2.24 3.21
N THR A 211 -7.12 2.05 3.43
CA THR A 211 -8.20 2.70 2.69
C THR A 211 -8.72 4.00 3.34
N PRO A 212 -9.39 4.88 2.57
CA PRO A 212 -10.21 5.96 3.11
C PRO A 212 -11.36 5.41 3.99
N PRO A 213 -11.82 6.15 5.02
CA PRO A 213 -11.43 7.52 5.37
C PRO A 213 -10.15 7.62 6.23
N PHE A 214 -9.61 6.49 6.72
CA PHE A 214 -8.50 6.48 7.67
C PHE A 214 -7.19 7.00 7.08
N PHE A 215 -6.98 6.68 5.80
CA PHE A 215 -5.86 7.12 4.97
C PHE A 215 -6.47 7.88 3.78
N PRO A 216 -6.59 9.23 3.87
CA PRO A 216 -7.22 10.01 2.83
C PRO A 216 -6.38 10.02 1.54
N GLN A 217 -7.05 10.29 0.43
CA GLN A 217 -6.45 10.41 -0.90
C GLN A 217 -6.62 11.84 -1.43
N ALA A 218 -5.82 12.23 -2.41
CA ALA A 218 -6.05 13.38 -3.28
C ALA A 218 -5.65 13.02 -4.71
N ALA A 219 -6.46 13.40 -5.70
CA ALA A 219 -6.25 13.12 -7.12
C ALA A 219 -5.99 11.63 -7.43
N GLY A 220 -6.69 10.73 -6.71
CA GLY A 220 -6.56 9.28 -6.79
C GLY A 220 -5.34 8.67 -6.07
N GLU A 221 -4.48 9.48 -5.46
CA GLU A 221 -3.25 9.02 -4.78
C GLU A 221 -3.32 9.18 -3.26
N SER A 222 -2.70 8.24 -2.52
CA SER A 222 -2.69 8.27 -1.04
C SER A 222 -1.94 9.48 -0.48
N LEU A 223 -2.50 10.14 0.54
CA LEU A 223 -1.85 11.22 1.29
C LEU A 223 -0.96 10.71 2.44
N SER A 224 -0.72 9.39 2.52
CA SER A 224 0.33 8.86 3.39
C SER A 224 1.70 9.24 2.82
N GLU A 225 2.64 9.72 3.66
CA GLU A 225 3.94 10.17 3.18
C GLU A 225 4.74 8.99 2.59
N SER A 226 5.10 9.11 1.31
CA SER A 226 5.94 8.16 0.58
C SER A 226 6.56 8.89 -0.62
N ARG A 227 7.88 9.13 -0.58
CA ARG A 227 8.63 9.89 -1.60
C ARG A 227 8.89 9.05 -2.87
N ASP A 228 7.84 8.45 -3.41
CA ASP A 228 7.90 7.40 -4.45
C ASP A 228 7.42 7.85 -5.84
N THR A 229 6.82 9.04 -5.97
CA THR A 229 6.10 9.44 -7.19
C THR A 229 6.78 10.58 -7.94
N LEU A 230 6.86 10.46 -9.27
CA LEU A 230 7.13 11.60 -10.15
C LEU A 230 5.83 12.38 -10.38
N VAL A 231 5.75 13.63 -9.93
CA VAL A 231 4.54 14.46 -10.05
C VAL A 231 4.67 15.39 -11.26
N ILE A 232 3.98 15.08 -12.35
CA ILE A 232 3.94 15.92 -13.56
C ILE A 232 2.78 16.92 -13.46
N ASP A 233 3.08 18.20 -13.68
CA ASP A 233 2.12 19.31 -13.56
C ASP A 233 2.17 20.21 -14.80
N HIS A 234 1.01 20.66 -15.26
CA HIS A 234 0.83 21.28 -16.57
C HIS A 234 -0.48 22.05 -16.67
N VAL A 235 -0.49 23.16 -17.41
CA VAL A 235 -1.73 23.84 -17.86
C VAL A 235 -2.38 23.10 -19.03
N ASP A 236 -3.64 23.40 -19.34
CA ASP A 236 -4.44 22.61 -20.30
C ASP A 236 -3.84 22.53 -21.71
N SER A 237 -3.16 23.58 -22.17
CA SER A 237 -2.49 23.62 -23.48
C SER A 237 -1.28 22.67 -23.57
N ASP A 238 -0.64 22.34 -22.45
CA ASP A 238 0.49 21.41 -22.35
C ASP A 238 0.07 19.94 -22.13
N HIS A 239 -1.23 19.66 -22.03
CA HIS A 239 -1.78 18.34 -21.66
C HIS A 239 -1.26 17.20 -22.55
N ALA A 240 -1.16 17.41 -23.86
CA ALA A 240 -0.72 16.36 -24.79
C ALA A 240 0.71 15.87 -24.49
N LEU A 241 1.62 16.80 -24.13
CA LEU A 241 2.99 16.47 -23.76
C LEU A 241 3.04 15.83 -22.36
N ALA A 242 2.31 16.39 -21.38
CA ALA A 242 2.30 15.88 -20.00
C ALA A 242 1.78 14.43 -19.93
N THR A 243 0.66 14.13 -20.58
CA THR A 243 0.06 12.79 -20.64
C THR A 243 0.96 11.80 -21.42
N TRP A 244 1.65 12.25 -22.46
CA TRP A 244 2.66 11.44 -23.16
C TRP A 244 3.86 11.13 -22.25
N LEU A 245 4.42 12.14 -21.58
CA LEU A 245 5.58 12.00 -20.69
C LEU A 245 5.25 11.09 -19.51
N SER A 246 4.05 11.20 -18.94
CA SER A 246 3.51 10.30 -17.91
C SER A 246 3.58 8.84 -18.37
N ARG A 247 2.91 8.50 -19.47
CA ARG A 247 2.91 7.14 -20.05
C ARG A 247 4.32 6.64 -20.37
N ARG A 248 5.22 7.50 -20.87
CA ARG A 248 6.61 7.11 -21.19
C ARG A 248 7.46 6.80 -19.95
N LEU A 249 7.26 7.53 -18.84
CA LEU A 249 7.96 7.27 -17.58
C LEU A 249 7.37 6.05 -16.84
N THR A 250 6.05 5.84 -16.90
CA THR A 250 5.40 4.60 -16.40
C THR A 250 5.88 3.36 -17.17
N LEU A 251 6.04 3.45 -18.50
CA LEU A 251 6.65 2.38 -19.31
C LEU A 251 8.12 2.10 -18.97
N ALA A 252 8.84 3.08 -18.40
CA ALA A 252 10.21 2.92 -17.93
C ALA A 252 10.30 2.38 -16.49
N GLY A 253 9.15 2.15 -15.81
CA GLY A 253 9.07 1.56 -14.47
C GLY A 253 9.03 2.58 -13.32
N PHE A 254 8.84 3.88 -13.58
CA PHE A 254 8.63 4.87 -12.53
C PHE A 254 7.16 4.92 -12.11
N ARG A 255 6.87 5.16 -10.81
CA ARG A 255 5.54 5.59 -10.37
C ARG A 255 5.36 7.07 -10.73
N VAL A 256 4.29 7.38 -11.46
CA VAL A 256 4.05 8.73 -12.01
C VAL A 256 2.62 9.14 -11.73
N TRP A 257 2.44 10.35 -11.22
CA TRP A 257 1.15 11.03 -11.19
C TRP A 257 1.13 12.14 -12.24
N CYS A 258 0.01 12.26 -12.94
CA CYS A 258 -0.29 13.34 -13.86
C CYS A 258 -1.82 13.43 -14.01
N ARG A 259 -2.41 14.63 -13.93
CA ARG A 259 -3.87 14.82 -14.05
C ARG A 259 -4.50 14.33 -15.37
N GLY A 260 -3.69 14.07 -16.40
CA GLY A 260 -4.12 13.47 -17.66
C GLY A 260 -4.16 11.93 -17.68
N THR A 261 -3.57 11.26 -16.68
CA THR A 261 -3.66 9.80 -16.46
C THR A 261 -4.38 9.44 -15.15
N ALA A 262 -4.46 10.38 -14.20
CA ALA A 262 -5.20 10.26 -12.94
C ALA A 262 -6.01 11.56 -12.69
N PRO A 263 -7.23 11.68 -13.25
CA PRO A 263 -8.03 12.91 -13.15
C PRO A 263 -8.63 13.11 -11.75
N PHE A 264 -8.79 14.38 -11.35
CA PHE A 264 -9.37 14.77 -10.07
C PHE A 264 -10.86 14.39 -9.95
N ALA A 265 -11.29 13.97 -8.75
CA ALA A 265 -12.64 13.48 -8.47
C ALA A 265 -13.54 14.55 -7.81
N GLY A 266 -13.57 15.76 -8.37
CA GLY A 266 -14.29 16.91 -7.78
C GLY A 266 -13.52 17.63 -6.65
N GLU A 267 -12.23 17.33 -6.54
CA GLU A 267 -11.29 17.93 -5.58
C GLU A 267 -10.76 19.28 -6.08
N ASP A 268 -10.24 20.13 -5.19
CA ASP A 268 -9.47 21.30 -5.59
C ASP A 268 -8.13 20.86 -6.22
N GLN A 269 -7.83 21.35 -7.43
CA GLN A 269 -6.66 20.88 -8.19
C GLN A 269 -5.35 21.41 -7.60
N ASP A 270 -5.32 22.65 -7.12
CA ASP A 270 -4.10 23.28 -6.61
C ASP A 270 -3.74 22.74 -5.23
N GLU A 271 -4.71 22.63 -4.33
CA GLU A 271 -4.54 22.02 -3.01
C GLU A 271 -4.09 20.56 -3.14
N SER A 272 -4.68 19.80 -4.08
CA SER A 272 -4.30 18.41 -4.35
C SER A 272 -2.87 18.28 -4.87
N VAL A 273 -2.46 19.09 -5.87
CA VAL A 273 -1.08 19.03 -6.37
C VAL A 273 -0.08 19.51 -5.31
N ARG A 274 -0.40 20.54 -4.50
CA ARG A 274 0.45 20.94 -3.36
C ARG A 274 0.62 19.81 -2.35
N LYS A 275 -0.44 19.05 -2.03
CA LYS A 275 -0.37 17.86 -1.17
C LYS A 275 0.52 16.76 -1.79
N LEU A 276 0.44 16.51 -3.09
CA LEU A 276 1.30 15.53 -3.76
C LEU A 276 2.77 15.97 -3.79
N ILE A 277 3.07 17.26 -4.03
CA ILE A 277 4.43 17.81 -3.92
C ILE A 277 4.95 17.68 -2.48
N ASP A 278 4.09 17.87 -1.48
CA ASP A 278 4.47 17.80 -0.08
C ASP A 278 4.66 16.40 0.47
N LEU A 279 3.84 15.43 0.08
CA LEU A 279 3.79 14.10 0.71
C LEU A 279 4.31 12.97 -0.18
N ARG A 280 4.31 13.14 -1.51
CA ARG A 280 4.46 12.05 -2.48
C ARG A 280 5.58 12.22 -3.50
N ALA A 281 5.95 13.46 -3.84
CA ALA A 281 6.95 13.73 -4.86
C ALA A 281 8.35 13.24 -4.45
N THR A 282 8.93 12.34 -5.26
CA THR A 282 10.39 12.15 -5.39
C THR A 282 11.01 13.26 -6.23
N GLN A 283 10.28 13.65 -7.30
CA GLN A 283 10.53 14.83 -8.13
C GLN A 283 9.20 15.43 -8.60
N TYR A 284 9.19 16.74 -8.76
CA TYR A 284 8.13 17.54 -9.36
C TYR A 284 8.59 18.02 -10.73
N ILE A 285 7.75 17.81 -11.75
CA ILE A 285 8.09 17.95 -13.17
C ILE A 285 7.10 18.92 -13.81
N PRO A 286 7.30 20.24 -13.67
CA PRO A 286 6.44 21.24 -14.29
C PRO A 286 6.73 21.33 -15.80
N VAL A 287 5.67 21.30 -16.60
CA VAL A 287 5.74 21.56 -18.04
C VAL A 287 5.64 23.07 -18.27
N LEU A 288 6.67 23.62 -18.91
CA LEU A 288 6.90 25.05 -19.09
C LEU A 288 6.64 25.47 -20.53
N SER A 289 5.65 26.34 -20.71
CA SER A 289 5.26 26.93 -21.99
C SER A 289 4.94 28.41 -21.83
N GLN A 290 4.71 29.12 -22.94
CA GLN A 290 4.23 30.50 -22.86
C GLN A 290 2.91 30.63 -22.09
N SER A 291 2.06 29.58 -22.08
CA SER A 291 0.85 29.54 -21.28
C SER A 291 1.14 29.30 -19.79
N SER A 292 1.96 28.30 -19.43
CA SER A 292 2.23 28.02 -18.02
C SER A 292 3.12 29.06 -17.33
N MET A 293 3.94 29.78 -18.09
CA MET A 293 4.65 30.97 -17.61
C MET A 293 3.75 32.21 -17.41
N ALA A 294 2.43 32.07 -17.63
CA ALA A 294 1.40 33.06 -17.26
C ALA A 294 0.41 32.51 -16.22
N ASP A 295 0.59 31.27 -15.74
CA ASP A 295 -0.25 30.64 -14.72
C ASP A 295 0.36 30.84 -13.34
N GLU A 296 -0.27 31.70 -12.53
CA GLU A 296 0.25 32.07 -11.21
C GLU A 296 0.31 30.87 -10.24
N LEU A 297 -0.65 29.95 -10.32
CA LEU A 297 -0.73 28.78 -9.44
C LEU A 297 0.40 27.78 -9.74
N LEU A 298 0.67 27.48 -11.02
CA LEU A 298 1.80 26.63 -11.42
C LEU A 298 3.14 27.26 -11.04
N LEU A 299 3.29 28.59 -11.16
CA LEU A 299 4.48 29.29 -10.71
C LEU A 299 4.64 29.28 -9.17
N GLU A 300 3.55 29.37 -8.41
CA GLU A 300 3.56 29.14 -6.96
C GLU A 300 3.95 27.71 -6.59
N ARG A 301 3.37 26.70 -7.26
CA ARG A 301 3.73 25.29 -7.03
C ARG A 301 5.19 25.01 -7.39
N CYS A 302 5.71 25.62 -8.44
CA CYS A 302 7.15 25.65 -8.75
C CYS A 302 7.99 26.29 -7.63
N ALA A 303 7.56 27.42 -7.07
CA ALA A 303 8.26 28.08 -5.97
C ALA A 303 8.24 27.24 -4.67
N LEU A 304 7.10 26.61 -4.36
CA LEU A 304 6.92 25.69 -3.24
C LEU A 304 7.81 24.45 -3.38
N ALA A 305 7.88 23.83 -4.56
CA ALA A 305 8.74 22.70 -4.83
C ALA A 305 10.24 23.09 -4.76
N ALA A 306 10.62 24.24 -5.33
CA ALA A 306 11.97 24.81 -5.20
C ALA A 306 12.32 25.24 -3.76
N GLY A 307 11.32 25.34 -2.88
CA GLY A 307 11.50 25.44 -1.44
C GLY A 307 12.29 24.25 -0.85
N LYS A 308 12.07 23.04 -1.40
CA LYS A 308 12.37 21.73 -0.81
C LYS A 308 13.64 21.06 -1.39
N GLY A 309 14.63 21.87 -1.77
CA GLY A 309 15.90 21.38 -2.32
C GLY A 309 15.82 20.98 -3.79
N ALA A 310 16.53 19.92 -4.17
CA ALA A 310 16.63 19.43 -5.55
C ALA A 310 15.41 18.59 -5.98
N LEU A 311 14.20 19.13 -5.77
CA LEU A 311 12.93 18.46 -6.04
C LEU A 311 12.38 18.72 -7.46
N VAL A 312 12.97 19.63 -8.25
CA VAL A 312 12.34 20.15 -9.48
C VAL A 312 13.12 19.80 -10.75
N LEU A 313 12.48 19.07 -11.67
CA LEU A 313 12.96 18.84 -13.03
C LEU A 313 12.12 19.63 -14.03
N LEU A 314 12.59 20.83 -14.39
CA LEU A 314 11.93 21.70 -15.37
C LEU A 314 11.89 21.04 -16.76
N CYS A 315 10.72 20.94 -17.38
CA CYS A 315 10.54 20.51 -18.78
C CYS A 315 10.06 21.70 -19.61
N LYS A 316 10.77 22.15 -20.65
CA LYS A 316 10.24 23.18 -21.57
C LYS A 316 9.56 22.55 -22.79
N ALA A 317 8.31 22.93 -23.04
CA ALA A 317 7.51 22.56 -24.21
C ALA A 317 7.68 23.56 -25.36
N SER A 318 7.98 24.81 -25.04
CA SER A 318 8.27 25.91 -25.98
C SER A 318 9.36 26.83 -25.39
N GLU A 319 9.75 27.90 -26.09
CA GLU A 319 10.67 28.88 -25.53
C GLU A 319 10.00 29.73 -24.43
N ILE A 320 10.73 29.94 -23.33
CA ILE A 320 10.24 30.53 -22.09
C ILE A 320 11.14 31.65 -21.59
N GLU A 321 10.56 32.63 -20.89
CA GLU A 321 11.28 33.73 -20.28
C GLU A 321 11.79 33.35 -18.88
N SER A 322 13.05 32.92 -18.76
CA SER A 322 13.66 32.48 -17.49
C SER A 322 13.65 33.54 -16.38
N SER A 323 13.40 34.81 -16.70
CA SER A 323 13.17 35.89 -15.73
C SER A 323 11.90 35.70 -14.90
N LYS A 324 10.83 35.13 -15.49
CA LYS A 324 9.55 34.85 -14.82
C LYS A 324 9.60 33.64 -13.89
N LEU A 325 10.58 32.74 -14.06
CA LEU A 325 10.76 31.60 -13.15
C LEU A 325 11.10 32.06 -11.72
N PRO A 326 10.65 31.34 -10.68
CA PRO A 326 11.09 31.54 -9.29
C PRO A 326 12.61 31.59 -9.20
N SER A 327 13.15 32.49 -8.35
CA SER A 327 14.59 32.82 -8.33
C SER A 327 15.52 31.62 -8.18
N ARG A 328 15.12 30.61 -7.39
CA ARG A 328 15.85 29.35 -7.16
C ARG A 328 15.94 28.44 -8.40
N LEU A 329 15.02 28.58 -9.36
CA LEU A 329 14.91 27.74 -10.57
C LEU A 329 15.58 28.36 -11.80
N ARG A 330 15.89 29.67 -11.77
CA ARG A 330 16.55 30.37 -12.89
C ARG A 330 17.92 29.79 -13.29
N PRO A 331 18.76 29.24 -12.39
CA PRO A 331 20.01 28.57 -12.76
C PRO A 331 19.83 27.18 -13.38
N SER A 332 18.62 26.59 -13.30
CA SER A 332 18.38 25.20 -13.71
C SER A 332 18.09 25.12 -15.21
N THR A 333 18.94 24.40 -15.96
CA THR A 333 18.70 24.09 -17.38
C THR A 333 17.44 23.22 -17.53
N PRO A 334 16.39 23.62 -18.26
CA PRO A 334 15.25 22.74 -18.53
C PRO A 334 15.63 21.52 -19.38
N ALA A 335 14.80 20.47 -19.38
CA ALA A 335 14.82 19.45 -20.42
C ALA A 335 14.03 19.96 -21.63
N ASP A 336 14.55 19.80 -22.86
CA ASP A 336 13.99 20.43 -24.06
C ASP A 336 13.08 19.47 -24.85
N PHE A 337 11.77 19.69 -24.77
CA PHE A 337 10.75 18.98 -25.56
C PHE A 337 10.28 19.81 -26.76
N SER A 338 10.73 21.06 -26.93
CA SER A 338 10.26 21.96 -28.00
C SER A 338 10.70 21.53 -29.41
N ARG A 339 11.79 20.76 -29.50
CA ARG A 339 12.37 20.27 -30.76
C ARG A 339 12.14 18.78 -31.01
N SER A 340 12.17 17.97 -29.95
CA SER A 340 11.89 16.53 -30.00
C SER A 340 11.50 16.02 -28.62
N TRP A 341 10.38 15.31 -28.54
CA TRP A 341 9.91 14.72 -27.29
C TRP A 341 10.80 13.57 -26.81
N SER A 342 11.48 12.85 -27.72
CA SER A 342 12.44 11.80 -27.32
C SER A 342 13.65 12.40 -26.63
N THR A 343 14.20 13.49 -27.15
CA THR A 343 15.37 14.19 -26.59
C THR A 343 15.05 14.78 -25.22
N GLY A 344 13.87 15.35 -25.01
CA GLY A 344 13.41 15.76 -23.68
C GLY A 344 13.28 14.58 -22.71
N LEU A 345 12.71 13.45 -23.14
CA LEU A 345 12.59 12.23 -22.33
C LEU A 345 13.95 11.65 -21.94
N GLU A 346 14.90 11.56 -22.89
CA GLU A 346 16.28 11.13 -22.66
C GLU A 346 16.97 12.02 -21.61
N GLN A 347 16.78 13.35 -21.70
CA GLN A 347 17.31 14.31 -20.73
C GLN A 347 16.68 14.16 -19.34
N ILE A 348 15.39 13.82 -19.22
CA ILE A 348 14.75 13.54 -17.93
C ILE A 348 15.23 12.21 -17.34
N LEU A 349 15.29 11.13 -18.13
CA LEU A 349 15.80 9.83 -17.69
C LEU A 349 17.25 9.92 -17.20
N ALA A 350 18.12 10.65 -17.92
CA ALA A 350 19.50 10.88 -17.52
C ALA A 350 19.61 11.67 -16.19
N ARG A 351 18.70 12.62 -15.92
CA ARG A 351 18.65 13.36 -14.65
C ARG A 351 18.14 12.52 -13.50
N LEU A 352 17.10 11.71 -13.71
CA LEU A 352 16.59 10.78 -12.70
C LEU A 352 17.69 9.78 -12.28
N ALA A 353 18.37 9.17 -13.25
CA ALA A 353 19.52 8.30 -13.01
C ALA A 353 20.68 9.04 -12.31
N GLY A 354 20.99 10.28 -12.70
CA GLY A 354 22.01 11.12 -12.06
C GLY A 354 21.67 11.57 -10.63
N LEU A 355 20.38 11.56 -10.26
CA LEU A 355 19.89 11.76 -8.89
C LEU A 355 19.78 10.43 -8.11
N GLY A 356 20.16 9.30 -8.71
CA GLY A 356 20.06 7.97 -8.12
C GLY A 356 18.65 7.36 -8.14
N ILE A 357 17.66 8.06 -8.71
CA ILE A 357 16.25 7.63 -8.74
C ILE A 357 16.10 6.50 -9.77
N GLN A 358 15.90 5.27 -9.28
CA GLN A 358 15.68 4.08 -10.09
C GLN A 358 14.19 3.83 -10.35
N PRO A 359 13.83 3.10 -11.42
CA PRO A 359 12.49 2.54 -11.57
C PRO A 359 12.23 1.43 -10.53
N ASP A 360 11.04 1.44 -9.96
CA ASP A 360 10.60 0.58 -8.85
C ASP A 360 9.50 -0.41 -9.30
N ILE A 361 8.69 0.00 -10.28
CA ILE A 361 7.64 -0.84 -10.85
C ILE A 361 8.28 -1.88 -11.78
N MET A 362 8.11 -3.17 -11.44
CA MET A 362 8.46 -4.27 -12.34
C MET A 362 7.85 -4.04 -13.74
N LEU A 363 8.71 -4.07 -14.77
CA LEU A 363 8.42 -3.62 -16.14
C LEU A 363 7.11 -4.13 -16.75
N ASP A 364 6.65 -5.32 -16.37
CA ASP A 364 5.40 -5.90 -16.89
C ASP A 364 4.12 -5.27 -16.31
N GLN A 365 4.18 -4.69 -15.09
CA GLN A 365 3.08 -3.88 -14.56
C GLN A 365 3.02 -2.50 -15.23
N GLY A 366 4.18 -1.87 -15.50
CA GLY A 366 4.24 -0.59 -16.20
C GLY A 366 3.63 -0.64 -17.61
N LYS A 367 3.82 -1.76 -18.33
CA LYS A 367 3.15 -2.04 -19.62
C LYS A 367 1.62 -2.11 -19.48
N ALA A 368 1.11 -2.80 -18.46
CA ALA A 368 -0.32 -2.97 -18.26
C ALA A 368 -1.04 -1.65 -17.90
N ILE A 369 -0.36 -0.74 -17.18
CA ILE A 369 -0.92 0.57 -16.82
C ILE A 369 -0.90 1.53 -18.03
N ALA A 370 0.19 1.58 -18.79
CA ALA A 370 0.38 2.57 -19.84
C ALA A 370 -0.24 2.23 -21.22
N LEU A 371 -0.81 1.03 -21.37
CA LEU A 371 -1.52 0.58 -22.57
C LEU A 371 -3.06 0.67 -22.47
N ASN A 372 -3.57 1.16 -21.33
CA ASN A 372 -4.93 1.68 -21.18
C ASN A 372 -4.94 3.21 -21.34
#